data_AF-F6VW57-F1
#
_entry.id   AF-F6VW57-F1
#
_cell.length_a   1.000
_cell.length_b   1.000
_cell.length_c   1.000
_cell.angle_alpha   90.00
_cell.angle_beta   90.00
_cell.angle_gamma   90.00
#
_symmetry.space_group_name_H-M   'P 1'
#
loop_
_entity.id
_entity.type
_entity.pdbx_description
1 polymer ?
#
loop_
_entity_poly.entity_id
_entity_poly.type
_entity_poly.pdbx_seq_one_letter_code
_entity_poly.pdbx_strand_id
1 'polypeptide(L)'
;MLPKFCFPYDVERVTPNPMVQHFTFVLTDLEGNRRFGFCRLAGGALSCLCILSYLPWFEVFYKLLNNVGDLLAKGQVSEAEELLSALYLHPVPGPHSPMGLELDQQHSKLKITSRSCPLPQGPGESQTVRGSQGGANQWDEGGREKGRREGRREGGRREEGRGEAVCAVVSCLLSPAPHQLSYFIAPDANSLPSIPESRNLTELVVAMTPENILHLYSSLLCERRILLTASKLSTLTACIHASASLLYPMQWQHVYIPTLPPHLLDYCW
;
A
#
# COMPACT_ATOMS: atom_id res chain seq x y z
N MET A 1 14.82 -23.72 3.12
CA MET A 1 13.73 -23.23 4.00
C MET A 1 12.64 -22.51 3.20
N LEU A 2 12.95 -21.40 2.51
CA LEU A 2 11.97 -20.54 1.79
C LEU A 2 10.77 -21.24 1.10
N PRO A 3 10.91 -22.32 0.30
CA PRO A 3 9.75 -22.95 -0.34
C PRO A 3 8.66 -23.43 0.64
N LYS A 4 9.03 -23.85 1.86
CA LYS A 4 8.07 -24.26 2.90
C LYS A 4 7.30 -23.08 3.51
N PHE A 5 7.77 -21.84 3.33
CA PHE A 5 7.07 -20.62 3.76
C PHE A 5 6.23 -20.01 2.62
N CYS A 6 6.55 -20.29 1.36
CA CYS A 6 5.70 -19.99 0.20
C CYS A 6 4.41 -20.83 0.18
N PHE A 7 4.44 -22.03 0.76
CA PHE A 7 3.28 -22.92 0.92
C PHE A 7 3.14 -23.35 2.39
N PRO A 8 2.73 -22.44 3.30
CA PRO A 8 2.72 -22.68 4.75
C PRO A 8 1.47 -23.43 5.23
N TYR A 9 0.98 -24.40 4.44
CA TYR A 9 -0.23 -25.18 4.70
C TYR A 9 -0.14 -26.56 4.03
N ASP A 10 -1.03 -27.48 4.40
CA ASP A 10 -1.17 -28.78 3.75
C ASP A 10 -1.92 -28.60 2.42
N VAL A 11 -1.19 -28.74 1.30
CA VAL A 11 -1.70 -28.53 -0.06
C VAL A 11 -2.70 -29.62 -0.49
N GLU A 12 -2.66 -30.81 0.13
CA GLU A 12 -3.60 -31.89 -0.18
C GLU A 12 -4.95 -31.71 0.55
N ARG A 13 -4.96 -31.02 1.71
CA ARG A 13 -6.16 -30.81 2.53
C ARG A 13 -6.89 -29.49 2.30
N VAL A 14 -6.20 -28.47 1.80
CA VAL A 14 -6.78 -27.14 1.59
C VAL A 14 -7.40 -27.04 0.20
N THR A 15 -8.68 -26.70 0.13
CA THR A 15 -9.35 -26.50 -1.16
C THR A 15 -8.69 -25.36 -1.94
N PRO A 16 -8.28 -25.57 -3.22
CA PRO A 16 -7.56 -24.58 -3.99
C PRO A 16 -8.40 -23.34 -4.25
N ASN A 17 -7.95 -22.19 -3.73
CA ASN A 17 -8.57 -20.90 -4.02
C ASN A 17 -8.29 -20.52 -5.48
N PRO A 18 -9.30 -20.24 -6.32
CA PRO A 18 -9.10 -19.85 -7.72
C PRO A 18 -8.49 -18.44 -7.87
N MET A 19 -8.54 -17.61 -6.82
CA MET A 19 -8.03 -16.24 -6.85
C MET A 19 -6.56 -16.16 -6.43
N VAL A 20 -5.81 -15.26 -7.08
CA VAL A 20 -4.45 -14.88 -6.65
C VAL A 20 -4.50 -14.33 -5.23
N GLN A 21 -3.62 -14.81 -4.36
CA GLN A 21 -3.50 -14.35 -2.98
C GLN A 21 -2.13 -13.71 -2.73
N HIS A 22 -2.12 -12.62 -1.97
CA HIS A 22 -0.90 -12.05 -1.43
C HIS A 22 -0.85 -12.27 0.07
N PHE A 23 0.33 -12.60 0.59
CA PHE A 23 0.60 -12.72 2.01
C PHE A 23 2.08 -12.40 2.26
N THR A 24 2.46 -12.11 3.50
CA THR A 24 3.86 -11.86 3.85
C THR A 24 4.27 -12.68 5.07
N PHE A 25 5.16 -13.65 4.87
CA PHE A 25 5.83 -14.33 5.99
C PHE A 25 7.00 -13.47 6.51
N VAL A 26 7.54 -13.79 7.69
CA VAL A 26 8.79 -13.20 8.20
C VAL A 26 9.75 -14.30 8.59
N LEU A 27 11.03 -14.07 8.29
CA LEU A 27 12.16 -14.82 8.85
C LEU A 27 12.93 -13.86 9.76
N THR A 28 13.20 -14.28 10.99
CA THR A 28 14.08 -13.55 11.91
C THR A 28 15.52 -14.06 11.71
N ASP A 29 16.49 -13.15 11.66
CA ASP A 29 17.92 -13.51 11.63
C ASP A 29 18.55 -13.55 13.04
N LEU A 30 19.86 -13.83 13.11
CA LEU A 30 20.58 -14.06 14.36
C LEU A 30 20.72 -12.79 15.20
N GLU A 31 20.61 -11.61 14.58
CA GLU A 31 20.60 -10.31 15.25
C GLU A 31 19.18 -9.89 15.71
N GLY A 32 18.15 -10.70 15.41
CA GLY A 32 16.75 -10.40 15.72
C GLY A 32 16.03 -9.54 14.67
N ASN A 33 16.68 -9.18 13.56
CA ASN A 33 16.06 -8.38 12.51
C ASN A 33 15.06 -9.21 11.70
N ARG A 34 14.05 -8.53 11.12
CA ARG A 34 12.96 -9.15 10.37
C ARG A 34 13.17 -9.03 8.87
N ARG A 35 13.28 -10.16 8.17
CA ARG A 35 13.21 -10.25 6.70
C ARG A 35 11.78 -10.63 6.30
N PHE A 36 11.12 -9.76 5.56
CA PHE A 36 9.76 -9.92 5.07
C PHE A 36 9.76 -10.68 3.73
N GLY A 37 9.07 -11.80 3.68
CA GLY A 37 8.87 -12.63 2.49
C GLY A 37 7.53 -12.33 1.83
N PHE A 38 7.50 -11.32 0.97
CA PHE A 38 6.30 -10.89 0.23
C PHE A 38 5.98 -11.93 -0.85
N CYS A 39 4.78 -12.51 -0.79
CA CYS A 39 4.36 -13.60 -1.67
C CYS A 39 3.18 -13.22 -2.57
N ARG A 40 3.19 -13.74 -3.81
CA ARG A 40 2.04 -13.80 -4.73
C ARG A 40 1.80 -15.27 -5.09
N LEU A 41 0.87 -15.90 -4.38
CA LEU A 41 0.40 -17.26 -4.62
C LEU A 41 -0.59 -17.23 -5.79
N ALA A 42 -0.36 -18.06 -6.80
CA ALA A 42 -1.25 -18.19 -7.95
C ALA A 42 -2.58 -18.87 -7.56
N GLY A 43 -3.64 -18.56 -8.32
CA GLY A 43 -4.89 -19.31 -8.25
C GLY A 43 -4.63 -20.81 -8.50
N GLY A 44 -5.30 -21.67 -7.75
CA GLY A 44 -5.05 -23.11 -7.76
C GLY A 44 -3.85 -23.57 -6.91
N ALA A 45 -3.12 -22.66 -6.26
CA ALA A 45 -1.97 -22.95 -5.39
C ALA A 45 -0.78 -23.67 -6.05
N LEU A 46 -0.71 -23.71 -7.39
CA LEU A 46 0.33 -24.44 -8.13
C LEU A 46 1.70 -23.73 -8.18
N SER A 47 1.75 -22.42 -7.94
CA SER A 47 2.99 -21.65 -7.95
C SER A 47 2.92 -20.43 -7.04
N CYS A 48 4.07 -19.96 -6.56
CA CYS A 48 4.17 -18.77 -5.72
C CYS A 48 5.43 -17.99 -6.08
N LEU A 49 5.27 -16.71 -6.42
CA LEU A 49 6.39 -15.77 -6.53
C LEU A 49 6.68 -15.18 -5.15
N CYS A 50 7.95 -14.99 -4.80
CA CYS A 50 8.36 -14.45 -3.51
C CYS A 50 9.52 -13.45 -3.67
N ILE A 51 9.43 -12.31 -2.99
CA ILE A 51 10.54 -11.37 -2.79
C ILE A 51 10.86 -11.32 -1.30
N LEU A 52 12.13 -11.51 -0.93
CA LEU A 52 12.60 -11.39 0.44
C LEU A 52 13.32 -10.04 0.61
N SER A 53 12.87 -9.20 1.55
CA SER A 53 13.46 -7.88 1.80
C SER A 53 13.40 -7.50 3.28
N TYR A 54 14.34 -6.65 3.73
CA TYR A 54 14.26 -6.00 5.04
C TYR A 54 13.29 -4.80 5.05
N LEU A 55 12.92 -4.28 3.88
CA LEU A 55 12.03 -3.12 3.75
C LEU A 55 10.56 -3.54 3.87
N PRO A 56 9.77 -2.99 4.81
CA PRO A 56 8.37 -3.39 5.07
C PRO A 56 7.38 -2.77 4.06
N TRP A 57 7.71 -2.77 2.77
CA TRP A 57 6.94 -2.03 1.73
C TRP A 57 5.88 -2.92 1.07
N PHE A 58 4.90 -3.38 1.85
CA PHE A 58 3.86 -4.34 1.43
C PHE A 58 3.20 -3.97 0.09
N GLU A 59 2.66 -2.75 -0.02
CA GLU A 59 1.93 -2.28 -1.19
C GLU A 59 2.82 -2.17 -2.44
N VAL A 60 4.12 -1.86 -2.26
CA VAL A 60 5.10 -1.81 -3.36
C VAL A 60 5.45 -3.21 -3.83
N PHE A 61 5.83 -4.11 -2.92
CA PHE A 61 6.23 -5.47 -3.29
C PHE A 61 5.06 -6.29 -3.84
N TYR A 62 3.82 -6.11 -3.36
CA TYR A 62 2.65 -6.75 -3.95
C TYR A 62 2.35 -6.25 -5.38
N LYS A 63 2.52 -4.95 -5.67
CA LYS A 63 2.41 -4.40 -7.03
C LYS A 63 3.51 -4.96 -7.95
N LEU A 64 4.76 -4.97 -7.49
CA LEU A 64 5.90 -5.52 -8.22
C LEU A 64 5.71 -7.02 -8.54
N LEU A 65 5.29 -7.82 -7.56
CA LEU A 65 5.00 -9.24 -7.74
C LEU A 65 3.87 -9.49 -8.75
N ASN A 66 2.89 -8.60 -8.85
CA ASN A 66 1.88 -8.66 -9.91
C ASN A 66 2.51 -8.39 -11.28
N ASN A 67 3.24 -7.28 -11.44
CA ASN A 67 3.92 -6.95 -12.70
C ASN A 67 4.83 -8.09 -13.19
N VAL A 68 5.65 -8.66 -12.31
CA VAL A 68 6.52 -9.80 -12.61
C VAL A 68 5.71 -11.05 -12.96
N GLY A 69 4.65 -11.35 -12.21
CA GLY A 69 3.75 -12.47 -12.50
C GLY A 69 3.01 -12.33 -13.83
N ASP A 70 2.70 -11.11 -14.24
CA ASP A 70 1.97 -10.80 -15.48
C ASP A 70 2.92 -10.70 -16.70
N LEU A 71 4.22 -10.48 -16.48
CA LEU A 71 5.28 -10.66 -17.50
C LEU A 71 5.55 -12.16 -17.72
N LEU A 72 5.77 -12.91 -16.64
CA LEU A 72 5.99 -14.37 -16.71
C LEU A 72 4.81 -15.10 -17.35
N ALA A 73 3.56 -14.70 -17.07
CA ALA A 73 2.36 -15.24 -17.71
C ALA A 73 2.28 -14.97 -19.23
N LYS A 74 3.04 -14.01 -19.76
CA LYS A 74 3.15 -13.71 -21.20
C LYS A 74 4.39 -14.35 -21.85
N GLY A 75 5.21 -15.07 -21.08
CA GLY A 75 6.51 -15.58 -21.52
C GLY A 75 7.63 -14.52 -21.56
N GLN A 76 7.38 -13.30 -21.04
CA GLN A 76 8.33 -12.19 -21.01
C GLN A 76 9.33 -12.34 -19.86
N VAL A 77 10.11 -13.42 -19.90
CA VAL A 77 11.07 -13.78 -18.84
C VAL A 77 12.26 -12.82 -18.81
N SER A 78 12.79 -12.43 -19.97
CA SER A 78 13.94 -11.53 -20.08
C SER A 78 13.65 -10.16 -19.47
N GLU A 79 12.45 -9.62 -19.71
CA GLU A 79 12.00 -8.33 -19.18
C GLU A 79 11.70 -8.40 -17.67
N ALA A 80 11.27 -9.56 -17.16
CA ALA A 80 11.11 -9.80 -15.73
C ALA A 80 12.47 -9.91 -15.02
N GLU A 81 13.44 -10.62 -15.60
CA GLU A 81 14.80 -10.75 -15.08
C GLU A 81 15.54 -9.41 -15.09
N GLU A 82 15.41 -8.60 -16.15
CA GLU A 82 16.01 -7.27 -16.17
C GLU A 82 15.35 -6.31 -15.16
N LEU A 83 14.02 -6.36 -15.00
CA LEU A 83 13.31 -5.55 -14.01
C LEU A 83 13.80 -5.86 -12.59
N LEU A 84 13.93 -7.14 -12.26
CA LEU A 84 14.46 -7.58 -10.96
C LEU A 84 15.93 -7.22 -10.79
N SER A 85 16.75 -7.33 -11.84
CA SER A 85 18.17 -6.97 -11.83
C SER A 85 18.39 -5.47 -11.63
N ALA A 86 17.62 -4.63 -12.33
CA ALA A 86 17.65 -3.18 -12.19
C ALA A 86 17.24 -2.77 -10.77
N LEU A 87 16.17 -3.37 -10.23
CA LEU A 87 15.70 -3.10 -8.86
C LEU A 87 16.69 -3.55 -7.79
N TYR A 88 17.37 -4.67 -7.97
CA TYR A 88 18.37 -5.17 -7.03
C TYR A 88 19.64 -4.31 -6.99
N LEU A 89 20.03 -3.71 -8.13
CA LEU A 89 21.20 -2.83 -8.24
C LEU A 89 20.90 -1.37 -7.87
N HIS A 90 19.64 -0.98 -7.72
CA HIS A 90 19.26 0.39 -7.37
C HIS A 90 19.46 0.64 -5.87
N PRO A 91 20.05 1.78 -5.45
CA PRO A 91 20.15 2.15 -4.03
C PRO A 91 18.75 2.29 -3.41
N VAL A 92 18.61 2.04 -2.11
CA VAL A 92 17.33 2.21 -1.42
C VAL A 92 16.90 3.68 -1.49
N PRO A 93 15.76 4.03 -2.10
CA PRO A 93 15.28 5.41 -2.17
C PRO A 93 14.92 5.95 -0.78
N GLY A 94 15.14 7.25 -0.56
CA GLY A 94 14.73 7.93 0.67
C GLY A 94 13.21 8.08 0.79
N PRO A 95 12.66 8.28 2.00
CA PRO A 95 11.22 8.47 2.21
C PRO A 95 10.61 9.53 1.28
N HIS A 96 9.38 9.27 0.82
CA HIS A 96 8.61 10.11 -0.11
C HIS A 96 9.23 10.33 -1.50
N SER A 97 10.43 9.80 -1.79
CA SER A 97 11.01 9.94 -3.14
C SER A 97 10.35 8.99 -4.16
N PRO A 98 10.04 9.47 -5.38
CA PRO A 98 9.41 8.66 -6.41
C PRO A 98 10.44 7.87 -7.21
N MET A 99 10.13 6.60 -7.49
CA MET A 99 10.86 5.77 -8.44
C MET A 99 9.96 5.42 -9.62
N GLY A 100 10.27 5.97 -10.78
CA GLY A 100 9.68 5.54 -12.04
C GLY A 100 10.30 4.23 -12.50
N LEU A 101 9.48 3.23 -12.79
CA LEU A 101 9.88 2.08 -13.61
C LEU A 101 9.51 2.42 -15.05
N GLU A 102 10.48 2.48 -15.96
CA GLU A 102 10.26 2.80 -17.37
C GLU A 102 11.10 1.85 -18.25
N LEU A 103 10.49 1.30 -19.30
CA LEU A 103 11.15 0.39 -20.24
C LEU A 103 11.61 1.20 -21.46
N ASP A 104 12.92 1.40 -21.61
CA ASP A 104 13.47 2.21 -22.70
C ASP A 104 13.38 1.44 -24.03
N GLN A 105 12.40 1.84 -24.86
CA GLN A 105 12.13 1.24 -26.16
C GLN A 105 13.28 1.42 -27.17
N GLN A 106 14.24 2.33 -26.93
CA GLN A 106 15.38 2.54 -27.83
C GLN A 106 16.59 1.66 -27.48
N HIS A 107 16.63 1.09 -26.27
CA HIS A 107 17.77 0.30 -25.79
C HIS A 107 17.43 -1.11 -25.27
N SER A 108 16.15 -1.51 -25.29
CA SER A 108 15.67 -2.77 -24.70
C SER A 108 16.12 -2.92 -23.23
N LYS A 109 16.05 -1.81 -22.49
CA LYS A 109 16.65 -1.69 -21.15
C LYS A 109 15.72 -0.99 -20.17
N LEU A 110 15.39 -1.65 -19.07
CA LEU A 110 14.70 -1.02 -17.94
C LEU A 110 15.59 0.06 -17.30
N LYS A 111 15.00 1.24 -17.12
CA LYS A 111 15.64 2.41 -16.54
C LYS A 111 14.82 2.89 -15.37
N ILE A 112 15.30 2.63 -14.16
CA ILE A 112 14.71 3.20 -12.94
C ILE A 112 15.06 4.70 -12.93
N THR A 113 14.03 5.55 -12.85
CA THR A 113 14.21 7.00 -12.79
C THR A 113 13.77 7.54 -11.44
N SER A 114 14.74 7.79 -10.56
CA SER A 114 14.59 8.60 -9.36
C SER A 114 14.45 10.08 -9.74
N ARG A 115 13.26 10.49 -10.21
CA ARG A 115 13.01 11.90 -10.57
C ARG A 115 12.88 12.72 -9.27
N SER A 116 13.90 13.52 -8.96
CA SER A 116 13.73 14.63 -8.02
C SER A 116 12.78 15.67 -8.64
N CYS A 117 11.49 15.56 -8.36
CA CYS A 117 10.52 16.59 -8.74
C CYS A 117 10.96 17.92 -8.12
N PRO A 118 11.16 18.99 -8.91
CA PRO A 118 11.29 20.32 -8.34
C PRO A 118 10.01 20.64 -7.56
N LEU A 119 10.15 20.98 -6.28
CA LEU A 119 9.04 21.51 -5.51
C LEU A 119 8.50 22.76 -6.23
N PRO A 120 7.17 22.95 -6.33
CA PRO A 120 6.61 24.20 -6.81
C PRO A 120 7.16 25.33 -5.94
N GLN A 121 7.89 26.27 -6.55
CA GLN A 121 8.28 27.49 -5.86
C GLN A 121 6.99 28.21 -5.47
N GLY A 122 6.85 28.56 -4.19
CA GLY A 122 5.69 29.30 -3.70
C GLY A 122 5.51 30.60 -4.49
N PRO A 123 4.27 31.08 -4.68
CA PRO A 123 4.02 32.29 -5.45
C PRO A 123 4.83 33.45 -4.89
N GLY A 124 5.74 33.97 -5.70
CA GLY A 124 6.69 34.99 -5.28
C GLY A 124 6.02 36.29 -4.84
N GLU A 125 6.71 37.06 -4.02
CA GLU A 125 6.24 38.34 -3.50
C GLU A 125 5.97 39.33 -4.65
N SER A 126 4.70 39.55 -4.98
CA SER A 126 4.29 40.55 -5.96
C SER A 126 4.69 41.94 -5.49
N GLN A 127 5.65 42.54 -6.21
CA GLN A 127 6.19 43.85 -5.90
C GLN A 127 5.12 44.94 -5.91
N THR A 128 5.13 45.78 -4.88
CA THR A 128 4.19 46.89 -4.69
C THR A 128 4.29 47.94 -5.79
N VAL A 129 3.25 48.05 -6.63
CA VAL A 129 3.04 49.19 -7.55
C VAL A 129 1.80 49.97 -7.10
N ARG A 130 1.86 51.31 -7.16
CA ARG A 130 0.87 52.22 -6.54
C ARG A 130 -0.19 52.73 -7.53
N GLY A 131 -1.42 52.92 -7.01
CA GLY A 131 -2.45 53.79 -7.60
C GLY A 131 -3.55 53.04 -8.38
N SER A 132 -4.82 53.50 -8.42
CA SER A 132 -5.40 54.70 -7.76
C SER A 132 -6.94 54.59 -7.59
N GLN A 133 -7.46 55.13 -6.48
CA GLN A 133 -8.80 55.73 -6.24
C GLN A 133 -10.12 55.00 -6.63
N GLY A 134 -11.10 55.01 -5.69
CA GLY A 134 -12.53 55.25 -6.04
C GLY A 134 -13.62 54.48 -5.26
N GLY A 135 -14.27 55.13 -4.26
CA GLY A 135 -15.61 54.79 -3.68
C GLY A 135 -15.74 53.47 -2.89
N ALA A 136 -16.19 53.35 -1.62
CA ALA A 136 -17.16 54.05 -0.73
C ALA A 136 -18.59 53.45 -0.70
N ASN A 137 -19.21 53.44 0.50
CA ASN A 137 -20.57 52.95 0.86
C ASN A 137 -20.64 51.40 1.01
N GLN A 138 -21.11 50.73 2.08
CA GLN A 138 -22.01 51.03 3.24
C GLN A 138 -23.49 51.22 2.82
N TRP A 139 -24.54 50.63 3.42
CA TRP A 139 -24.73 49.83 4.65
C TRP A 139 -25.30 48.41 4.29
N ASP A 140 -26.04 47.58 5.05
CA ASP A 140 -26.65 47.60 6.41
C ASP A 140 -26.99 46.16 6.91
N GLU A 141 -27.57 46.00 8.12
CA GLU A 141 -28.01 44.69 8.70
C GLU A 141 -29.54 44.48 8.78
N GLY A 142 -29.99 43.20 8.80
CA GLY A 142 -31.25 42.75 9.47
C GLY A 142 -32.27 41.96 8.61
N GLY A 143 -33.15 41.15 9.23
CA GLY A 143 -34.45 40.82 8.57
C GLY A 143 -35.16 39.45 8.65
N ARG A 144 -34.89 38.54 9.61
CA ARG A 144 -35.89 37.66 10.31
C ARG A 144 -37.07 36.93 9.56
N GLU A 145 -37.15 35.60 9.79
CA GLU A 145 -38.34 34.69 9.86
C GLU A 145 -38.99 33.96 8.64
N LYS A 146 -39.28 32.66 8.88
CA LYS A 146 -40.38 31.76 8.43
C LYS A 146 -40.67 31.51 6.93
N GLY A 147 -40.65 30.21 6.57
CA GLY A 147 -41.41 29.67 5.43
C GLY A 147 -41.41 28.13 5.35
N ARG A 148 -42.53 27.47 5.63
CA ARG A 148 -42.71 26.00 5.51
C ARG A 148 -43.71 25.66 4.41
N ARG A 149 -43.28 24.96 3.34
CA ARG A 149 -44.14 24.12 2.48
C ARG A 149 -43.32 23.20 1.55
N GLU A 150 -44.03 22.36 0.81
CA GLU A 150 -43.60 21.09 0.22
C GLU A 150 -44.06 21.06 -1.26
N GLY A 151 -43.20 20.66 -2.23
CA GLY A 151 -43.48 20.94 -3.65
C GLY A 151 -42.55 20.36 -4.74
N ARG A 152 -42.38 19.04 -4.76
CA ARG A 152 -42.09 18.15 -5.92
C ARG A 152 -41.87 18.75 -7.35
N ARG A 153 -40.65 18.57 -7.90
CA ARG A 153 -40.25 18.51 -9.36
C ARG A 153 -40.35 19.83 -10.19
N GLU A 154 -39.62 20.07 -11.28
CA GLU A 154 -38.63 19.28 -12.07
C GLU A 154 -37.63 20.19 -12.85
N GLY A 155 -36.34 19.81 -12.96
CA GLY A 155 -35.40 20.16 -14.06
C GLY A 155 -34.72 21.55 -14.19
N GLY A 156 -33.37 21.59 -14.30
CA GLY A 156 -32.66 22.58 -15.14
C GLY A 156 -31.38 23.30 -14.64
N ARG A 157 -30.18 22.85 -15.08
CA ARG A 157 -28.87 23.56 -15.28
C ARG A 157 -28.22 24.45 -14.18
N ARG A 158 -26.96 24.09 -13.84
CA ARG A 158 -25.73 24.92 -13.54
C ARG A 158 -25.82 25.98 -12.40
N GLU A 159 -24.77 26.43 -11.70
CA GLU A 159 -23.28 26.37 -11.75
C GLU A 159 -22.72 25.94 -10.36
N GLU A 160 -21.67 25.12 -10.23
CA GLU A 160 -20.21 25.40 -10.10
C GLU A 160 -19.66 25.71 -8.68
N GLY A 161 -18.50 25.11 -8.33
CA GLY A 161 -17.77 25.21 -7.04
C GLY A 161 -17.25 23.83 -6.58
N ARG A 162 -15.97 23.47 -6.81
CA ARG A 162 -14.77 23.69 -5.95
C ARG A 162 -14.94 23.18 -4.50
N GLY A 163 -14.14 22.24 -3.97
CA GLY A 163 -13.02 21.42 -4.51
C GLY A 163 -12.94 20.08 -3.74
N GLU A 164 -11.90 19.23 -3.83
CA GLU A 164 -10.57 19.39 -4.45
C GLU A 164 -10.12 18.07 -5.12
N ALA A 165 -10.35 17.90 -6.42
CA ALA A 165 -9.88 16.74 -7.20
C ALA A 165 -8.48 16.94 -7.83
N VAL A 166 -7.69 17.87 -7.29
CA VAL A 166 -6.65 18.58 -8.08
C VAL A 166 -5.37 17.78 -8.30
N CYS A 167 -4.95 16.91 -7.36
CA CYS A 167 -3.69 16.16 -7.49
C CYS A 167 -3.72 14.98 -8.48
N ALA A 168 -4.89 14.43 -8.82
CA ALA A 168 -4.98 13.17 -9.57
C ALA A 168 -4.97 13.32 -11.11
N VAL A 169 -5.12 14.54 -11.64
CA VAL A 169 -5.59 14.75 -13.03
C VAL A 169 -4.48 15.16 -14.02
N VAL A 170 -3.38 15.75 -13.55
CA VAL A 170 -2.52 16.63 -14.39
C VAL A 170 -1.47 15.88 -15.24
N SER A 171 -1.40 14.54 -15.23
CA SER A 171 -0.49 13.79 -16.14
C SER A 171 -1.00 12.41 -16.62
N CYS A 172 -2.27 12.09 -16.43
CA CYS A 172 -2.92 10.96 -17.14
C CYS A 172 -3.38 11.34 -18.56
N LEU A 173 -3.03 12.54 -19.04
CA LEU A 173 -3.60 13.18 -20.23
C LEU A 173 -2.51 13.78 -21.13
N LEU A 174 -1.68 12.93 -21.77
CA LEU A 174 -1.21 13.04 -23.18
C LEU A 174 -0.16 11.96 -23.53
N SER A 175 -0.57 10.71 -23.81
CA SER A 175 0.18 9.79 -24.69
C SER A 175 -0.63 8.52 -25.03
N PRO A 176 -0.70 8.09 -26.31
CA PRO A 176 -1.25 6.79 -26.71
C PRO A 176 -0.13 5.83 -27.18
N ALA A 177 0.52 5.12 -26.25
CA ALA A 177 1.49 4.05 -26.55
C ALA A 177 1.53 2.98 -25.44
N PRO A 178 1.89 1.71 -25.74
CA PRO A 178 1.78 0.60 -24.79
C PRO A 178 2.97 0.47 -23.81
N HIS A 179 2.77 -0.35 -22.77
CA HIS A 179 3.77 -0.77 -21.77
C HIS A 179 4.24 0.30 -20.75
N GLN A 180 3.32 1.12 -20.24
CA GLN A 180 3.58 1.94 -19.06
C GLN A 180 3.80 1.05 -17.82
N LEU A 181 5.05 0.88 -17.41
CA LEU A 181 5.40 0.28 -16.12
C LEU A 181 5.04 1.22 -14.97
N SER A 182 4.74 0.65 -13.80
CA SER A 182 4.22 1.41 -12.66
C SER A 182 5.34 2.14 -11.91
N TYR A 183 5.23 3.46 -11.75
CA TYR A 183 5.99 4.17 -10.72
C TYR A 183 5.48 3.84 -9.32
N PHE A 184 6.32 4.03 -8.31
CA PHE A 184 5.92 4.01 -6.90
C PHE A 184 6.67 5.08 -6.10
N ILE A 185 6.16 5.37 -4.90
CA ILE A 185 6.77 6.29 -3.94
C ILE A 185 7.30 5.45 -2.78
N ALA A 186 8.52 5.72 -2.31
CA ALA A 186 9.09 5.06 -1.14
C ALA A 186 8.31 5.47 0.13
N PRO A 187 7.65 4.55 0.85
CA PRO A 187 6.85 4.89 2.02
C PRO A 187 7.74 5.27 3.21
N ASP A 188 7.24 6.17 4.05
CA ASP A 188 7.94 6.68 5.23
C ASP A 188 7.68 5.80 6.46
N ALA A 189 8.74 5.23 7.03
CA ALA A 189 8.68 4.37 8.20
C ALA A 189 8.18 5.08 9.48
N ASN A 190 8.16 6.41 9.49
CA ASN A 190 7.66 7.22 10.61
C ASN A 190 6.18 7.62 10.44
N SER A 191 5.59 7.38 9.26
CA SER A 191 4.18 7.68 9.00
C SER A 191 3.27 6.60 9.61
N LEU A 192 2.17 7.01 10.24
CA LEU A 192 1.16 6.08 10.73
C LEU A 192 0.39 5.46 9.56
N PRO A 193 0.09 4.14 9.58
CA PRO A 193 -0.68 3.50 8.53
C PRO A 193 -2.13 4.02 8.51
N SER A 194 -2.58 4.50 7.35
CA SER A 194 -3.97 4.92 7.11
C SER A 194 -4.81 3.80 6.48
N ILE A 195 -6.13 3.97 6.53
CA ILE A 195 -7.13 3.11 5.88
C ILE A 195 -7.83 3.97 4.81
N PRO A 196 -7.94 3.51 3.54
CA PRO A 196 -7.67 2.15 3.05
C PRO A 196 -6.24 1.89 2.52
N GLU A 197 -5.30 2.83 2.63
CA GLU A 197 -4.00 2.74 1.94
C GLU A 197 -3.11 1.60 2.45
N SER A 198 -3.06 1.37 3.76
CA SER A 198 -2.38 0.22 4.35
C SER A 198 -3.26 -1.01 4.22
N ARG A 199 -2.85 -1.97 3.37
CA ARG A 199 -3.59 -3.22 3.17
C ARG A 199 -3.69 -4.03 4.45
N ASN A 200 -2.63 -4.06 5.25
CA ASN A 200 -2.59 -4.84 6.49
C ASN A 200 -3.63 -4.32 7.49
N LEU A 201 -3.65 -3.02 7.76
CA LEU A 201 -4.58 -2.41 8.71
C LEU A 201 -6.04 -2.45 8.21
N THR A 202 -6.24 -2.27 6.91
CA THR A 202 -7.57 -2.35 6.29
C THR A 202 -8.16 -3.76 6.43
N GLU A 203 -7.39 -4.81 6.13
CA GLU A 203 -7.82 -6.20 6.29
C GLU A 203 -8.05 -6.57 7.77
N LEU A 204 -7.24 -6.06 8.71
CA LEU A 204 -7.46 -6.23 10.16
C LEU A 204 -8.85 -5.73 10.59
N VAL A 205 -9.20 -4.50 10.21
CA VAL A 205 -10.46 -3.84 10.60
C VAL A 205 -11.67 -4.43 9.85
N VAL A 206 -11.47 -5.02 8.68
CA VAL A 206 -12.52 -5.75 7.94
C VAL A 206 -12.72 -7.18 8.46
N ALA A 207 -11.67 -7.83 8.98
CA ALA A 207 -11.71 -9.24 9.38
C ALA A 207 -12.05 -9.49 10.86
N MET A 208 -11.86 -8.49 11.74
CA MET A 208 -12.15 -8.62 13.18
C MET A 208 -13.05 -7.50 13.70
N THR A 209 -13.90 -7.84 14.67
CA THR A 209 -14.74 -6.87 15.36
C THR A 209 -13.90 -6.01 16.32
N PRO A 210 -14.36 -4.81 16.70
CA PRO A 210 -13.62 -3.93 17.61
C PRO A 210 -13.26 -4.58 18.95
N GLU A 211 -14.13 -5.43 19.48
CA GLU A 211 -13.93 -6.14 20.75
C GLU A 211 -12.75 -7.12 20.63
N ASN A 212 -12.68 -7.87 19.53
CA ASN A 212 -11.57 -8.80 19.27
C ASN A 212 -10.25 -8.05 19.06
N ILE A 213 -10.27 -6.88 18.40
CA ILE A 213 -9.09 -6.01 18.25
C ILE A 213 -8.62 -5.50 19.62
N LEU A 214 -9.54 -5.10 20.51
CA LEU A 214 -9.21 -4.66 21.88
C LEU A 214 -8.69 -5.80 22.77
N HIS A 215 -9.25 -7.01 22.68
CA HIS A 215 -8.74 -8.19 23.37
C HIS A 215 -7.34 -8.59 22.87
N LEU A 216 -7.10 -8.51 21.56
CA LEU A 216 -5.79 -8.77 20.95
C LEU A 216 -4.75 -7.73 21.37
N TYR A 217 -5.07 -6.44 21.31
CA TYR A 217 -4.21 -5.36 21.79
C TYR A 217 -3.88 -5.51 23.28
N SER A 218 -4.88 -5.82 24.10
CA SER A 218 -4.69 -6.10 25.54
C SER A 218 -3.77 -7.31 25.79
N SER A 219 -3.88 -8.36 24.96
CA SER A 219 -3.02 -9.55 25.02
C SER A 219 -1.57 -9.25 24.61
N LEU A 220 -1.37 -8.36 23.63
CA LEU A 220 -0.03 -7.89 23.22
C LEU A 220 0.62 -7.05 24.32
N LEU A 221 -0.11 -6.11 24.93
CA LEU A 221 0.39 -5.32 26.08
C LEU A 221 0.71 -6.18 27.32
N CYS A 222 0.10 -7.37 27.43
CA CYS A 222 0.39 -8.35 28.48
C CYS A 222 1.40 -9.45 28.05
N GLU A 223 2.12 -9.24 26.95
CA GLU A 223 3.13 -10.16 26.38
C GLU A 223 2.67 -11.64 26.27
N ARG A 224 1.38 -11.85 25.97
CA ARG A 224 0.81 -13.20 25.93
C ARG A 224 1.25 -13.98 24.69
N ARG A 225 1.35 -15.30 24.84
CA ARG A 225 1.39 -16.24 23.71
C ARG A 225 0.07 -16.14 22.97
N ILE A 226 0.09 -15.61 21.75
CA ILE A 226 -1.10 -15.37 20.91
C ILE A 226 -1.00 -16.25 19.67
N LEU A 227 -2.08 -16.97 19.35
CA LEU A 227 -2.25 -17.70 18.11
C LEU A 227 -3.45 -17.12 17.36
N LEU A 228 -3.22 -16.62 16.14
CA LEU A 228 -4.29 -16.22 15.23
C LEU A 228 -4.48 -17.29 14.15
N THR A 229 -5.73 -17.50 13.74
CA THR A 229 -6.11 -18.50 12.73
C THR A 229 -7.09 -17.88 11.73
N ALA A 230 -6.90 -18.15 10.44
CA ALA A 230 -7.83 -17.73 9.38
C ALA A 230 -7.78 -18.70 8.21
N SER A 231 -8.87 -18.76 7.43
CA SER A 231 -8.98 -19.59 6.22
C SER A 231 -8.27 -19.02 4.99
N LYS A 232 -7.68 -17.81 5.09
CA LYS A 232 -6.95 -17.12 4.03
C LYS A 232 -5.61 -16.62 4.57
N LEU A 233 -4.51 -16.86 3.84
CA LEU A 233 -3.18 -16.38 4.23
C LEU A 233 -3.06 -14.85 4.16
N SER A 234 -3.80 -14.22 3.26
CA SER A 234 -3.87 -12.76 3.17
C SER A 234 -4.37 -12.18 4.49
N THR A 235 -5.51 -12.67 4.96
CA THR A 235 -6.15 -12.24 6.21
C THR A 235 -5.28 -12.54 7.41
N LEU A 236 -4.73 -13.76 7.51
CA LEU A 236 -3.85 -14.17 8.61
C LEU A 236 -2.63 -13.25 8.75
N THR A 237 -1.86 -13.09 7.68
CA THR A 237 -0.62 -12.30 7.73
C THR A 237 -0.90 -10.81 7.90
N ALA A 238 -1.89 -10.27 7.20
CA ALA A 238 -2.30 -8.87 7.34
C ALA A 238 -2.70 -8.53 8.78
N CYS A 239 -3.50 -9.38 9.43
CA CYS A 239 -3.87 -9.20 10.82
C CYS A 239 -2.63 -9.19 11.72
N ILE A 240 -1.73 -10.18 11.60
CA ILE A 240 -0.53 -10.26 12.44
C ILE A 240 0.39 -9.03 12.26
N HIS A 241 0.61 -8.58 11.01
CA HIS A 241 1.42 -7.37 10.75
C HIS A 241 0.76 -6.09 11.28
N ALA A 242 -0.55 -5.91 11.07
CA ALA A 242 -1.26 -4.74 11.57
C ALA A 242 -1.32 -4.72 13.11
N SER A 243 -1.53 -5.88 13.75
CA SER A 243 -1.51 -6.00 15.21
C SER A 243 -0.13 -5.69 15.80
N ALA A 244 0.97 -6.00 15.10
CA ALA A 244 2.30 -5.54 15.50
C ALA A 244 2.45 -4.01 15.33
N SER A 245 1.84 -3.40 14.31
CA SER A 245 1.81 -1.93 14.15
C SER A 245 0.98 -1.20 15.20
N LEU A 246 -0.05 -1.83 15.78
CA LEU A 246 -0.85 -1.23 16.88
C LEU A 246 -0.02 -0.93 18.14
N LEU A 247 1.16 -1.53 18.30
CA LEU A 247 2.05 -1.28 19.44
C LEU A 247 2.88 0.02 19.32
N TYR A 248 2.86 0.71 18.17
CA TYR A 248 3.69 1.90 17.92
C TYR A 248 3.55 2.96 19.04
N PRO A 249 4.66 3.51 19.59
CA PRO A 249 6.06 3.37 19.13
C PRO A 249 6.81 2.13 19.64
N MET A 250 6.17 1.28 20.44
CA MET A 250 6.75 0.02 20.90
C MET A 250 6.77 -1.01 19.76
N GLN A 251 7.59 -2.05 19.92
CA GLN A 251 7.67 -3.18 18.98
C GLN A 251 7.65 -4.48 19.76
N TRP A 252 6.91 -5.48 19.28
CA TRP A 252 6.91 -6.84 19.84
C TRP A 252 8.32 -7.45 19.82
N GLN A 253 8.89 -7.79 20.97
CA GLN A 253 10.28 -8.32 21.07
C GLN A 253 10.36 -9.85 21.05
N HIS A 254 9.26 -10.55 21.33
CA HIS A 254 9.22 -12.01 21.41
C HIS A 254 9.07 -12.66 20.01
N VAL A 255 8.96 -14.00 20.00
CA VAL A 255 8.72 -14.82 18.79
C VAL A 255 7.61 -14.20 17.92
N TYR A 256 7.91 -14.01 16.63
CA TYR A 256 7.03 -13.34 15.67
C TYR A 256 7.01 -14.13 14.35
N ILE A 257 5.95 -14.92 14.14
CA ILE A 257 5.83 -15.85 13.01
C ILE A 257 4.48 -15.63 12.29
N PRO A 258 4.41 -14.77 11.26
CA PRO A 258 3.15 -14.45 10.56
C PRO A 258 2.53 -15.60 9.75
N THR A 259 3.34 -16.59 9.35
CA THR A 259 2.84 -17.89 8.86
C THR A 259 3.68 -18.99 9.50
N LEU A 260 3.02 -20.01 10.05
CA LEU A 260 3.67 -21.16 10.66
C LEU A 260 3.42 -22.41 9.80
N PRO A 261 4.38 -22.80 8.93
CA PRO A 261 4.27 -24.02 8.13
C PRO A 261 4.07 -25.28 9.00
N PRO A 262 3.40 -26.34 8.50
CA PRO A 262 3.07 -27.54 9.29
C PRO A 262 4.27 -28.21 10.00
N HIS A 263 5.46 -28.16 9.39
CA HIS A 263 6.70 -28.71 9.96
C HIS A 263 7.33 -27.89 11.11
N LEU A 264 6.66 -26.84 11.57
CA LEU A 264 7.06 -26.00 12.71
C LEU A 264 5.95 -25.90 13.78
N LEU A 265 4.88 -26.70 13.70
CA LEU A 265 3.77 -26.69 14.66
C LEU A 265 4.20 -26.99 16.10
N ASP A 266 5.34 -27.64 16.30
CA ASP A 266 5.93 -27.90 17.62
C ASP A 266 6.32 -26.60 18.36
N TYR A 267 6.49 -25.47 17.65
CA TYR A 267 6.74 -24.16 18.26
C TYR A 267 5.49 -23.52 18.92
N CYS A 268 4.33 -24.16 18.89
CA CYS A 268 3.10 -23.65 19.50
C CYS A 268 2.95 -23.94 21.02
N TRP A 269 3.80 -24.80 21.60
CA TRP A 269 3.58 -25.42 22.91
C TRP A 269 4.63 -24.99 23.96
#